data_AF-A0A955RQQ8-F1
#
_entry.id   AF-A0A955RQQ8-F1
#
_cell.length_a   1.000
_cell.length_b   1.000
_cell.length_c   1.000
_cell.angle_alpha   90.00
_cell.angle_beta   90.00
_cell.angle_gamma   90.00
#
_symmetry.space_group_name_H-M   'P 1'
#
loop_
_entity.id
_entity.type
_entity.pdbx_description
1 polymer ?
#
loop_
_entity_poly.entity_id
_entity_poly.type
_entity_poly.pdbx_seq_one_letter_code
_entity_poly.pdbx_strand_id
1 'polypeptide(L)'
;MLSSAFFGHKPSKFQINPIVKSFIVSETFFWAGQNLMSPIFAIFVAQGLSDGSLEAAGTAVTVYMIARILAELISGKLLKDTKDSAKFWYSIIGVVVVGLGYVGMAFVSYVVWVYALQFMIGIGFGIASPAKYSLFSRHLDKGKESSEWSIYDAAIYAGMACTAMLGGFIANEYGFDLLLITSGIVIILGCIPYALFVFDKD
;
A
#
# COMPACT_ATOMS: atom_id res chain seq x y z
N MET A 1 -0.61 44.76 -11.77
CA MET A 1 0.60 43.93 -11.57
C MET A 1 0.35 42.63 -10.78
N LEU A 2 -0.88 42.08 -10.73
CA LEU A 2 -1.20 40.87 -9.94
C LEU A 2 -1.72 39.66 -10.75
N SER A 3 -1.84 39.76 -12.08
CA SER A 3 -2.47 38.71 -12.91
C SER A 3 -1.47 37.72 -13.53
N SER A 4 -0.19 38.07 -13.62
CA SER A 4 0.84 37.21 -14.26
C SER A 4 1.50 36.22 -13.31
N ALA A 5 1.19 36.25 -12.01
CA ALA A 5 1.73 35.32 -11.02
C ALA A 5 0.97 33.98 -10.98
N PHE A 6 -0.26 33.93 -11.49
CA PHE A 6 -1.12 32.74 -11.39
C PHE A 6 -1.12 31.84 -12.63
N PHE A 7 -0.79 32.38 -13.81
CA PHE A 7 -0.67 31.60 -15.04
C PHE A 7 0.79 31.36 -15.38
N GLY A 8 1.46 30.64 -14.46
CA GLY A 8 2.82 30.17 -14.65
C GLY A 8 2.87 29.08 -15.72
N HIS A 9 3.38 29.47 -16.89
CA HIS A 9 3.89 28.62 -17.98
C HIS A 9 2.89 27.65 -18.62
N LYS A 10 2.94 27.54 -19.96
CA LYS A 10 2.31 26.41 -20.66
C LYS A 10 2.78 25.13 -19.95
N PRO A 11 1.89 24.18 -19.58
CA PRO A 11 2.33 22.92 -19.00
C PRO A 11 3.31 22.31 -19.99
N SER A 12 4.60 22.33 -19.62
CA SER A 12 5.56 21.51 -20.33
C SER A 12 5.04 20.08 -20.21
N LYS A 13 5.17 19.28 -21.27
CA LYS A 13 4.80 17.87 -21.19
C LYS A 13 5.52 17.30 -19.96
N PHE A 14 4.77 17.05 -18.89
CA PHE A 14 5.32 16.70 -17.59
C PHE A 14 5.85 15.27 -17.72
N GLN A 15 7.09 15.16 -18.20
CA GLN A 15 7.79 13.89 -18.28
C GLN A 15 8.30 13.61 -16.87
N ILE A 16 7.65 12.63 -16.25
CA ILE A 16 8.01 12.05 -14.95
C ILE A 16 8.92 10.86 -15.24
N ASN A 17 9.94 10.67 -14.41
CA ASN A 17 10.78 9.48 -14.47
C ASN A 17 9.92 8.19 -14.48
N PRO A 18 10.16 7.22 -15.39
CA PRO A 18 9.36 5.99 -15.48
C PRO A 18 9.28 5.20 -14.17
N ILE A 19 10.33 5.21 -13.34
CA ILE A 19 10.37 4.54 -12.04
C ILE A 19 9.47 5.27 -11.04
N VAL A 20 9.51 6.60 -11.01
CA VAL A 20 8.62 7.44 -10.19
C VAL A 20 7.16 7.21 -10.58
N LYS A 21 6.86 7.21 -11.88
CA LYS A 21 5.51 6.91 -12.39
C LYS A 21 5.04 5.52 -11.97
N SER A 22 5.92 4.51 -12.06
CA SER A 22 5.60 3.13 -11.69
C SER A 22 5.35 2.98 -10.19
N PHE A 23 6.12 3.69 -9.38
CA PHE A 23 5.86 3.79 -7.94
C PHE A 23 4.51 4.43 -7.64
N ILE A 24 4.15 5.56 -8.29
CA ILE A 24 2.86 6.22 -8.09
C ILE A 24 1.69 5.29 -8.42
N VAL A 25 1.77 4.60 -9.56
CA VAL A 25 0.73 3.65 -9.96
C VAL A 25 0.65 2.48 -8.98
N SER A 26 1.78 1.88 -8.60
CA SER A 26 1.84 0.80 -7.62
C SER A 26 1.21 1.21 -6.28
N GLU A 27 1.61 2.36 -5.74
CA GLU A 27 1.09 2.86 -4.47
C GLU A 27 -0.40 3.19 -4.54
N THR A 28 -0.88 3.69 -5.69
CA THR A 28 -2.32 3.92 -5.90
C THR A 28 -3.12 2.62 -5.74
N PHE A 29 -2.71 1.53 -6.39
CA PHE A 29 -3.37 0.22 -6.22
C PHE A 29 -3.24 -0.31 -4.80
N PHE A 30 -2.05 -0.21 -4.22
CA PHE A 30 -1.77 -0.69 -2.86
C PHE A 30 -2.67 -0.01 -1.82
N TRP A 31 -2.71 1.32 -1.81
CA TRP A 31 -3.53 2.09 -0.87
C TRP A 31 -5.01 2.02 -1.19
N ALA A 32 -5.42 1.98 -2.46
CA ALA A 32 -6.80 1.75 -2.83
C ALA A 32 -7.30 0.40 -2.28
N GLY A 33 -6.51 -0.66 -2.43
CA GLY A 33 -6.83 -1.99 -1.91
C GLY A 33 -6.91 -2.02 -0.38
N GLN A 34 -5.96 -1.40 0.33
CA GLN A 34 -6.04 -1.23 1.80
C GLN A 34 -7.34 -0.51 2.21
N ASN A 35 -7.69 0.56 1.48
CA ASN A 35 -8.78 1.44 1.88
C ASN A 35 -10.18 0.89 1.58
N LEU A 36 -10.28 -0.22 0.84
CA LEU A 36 -11.51 -1.03 0.79
C LEU A 36 -11.93 -1.50 2.20
N MET A 37 -10.96 -1.87 3.04
CA MET A 37 -11.23 -2.43 4.36
C MET A 37 -11.00 -1.42 5.49
N SER A 38 -10.04 -0.50 5.36
CA SER A 38 -9.60 0.36 6.46
C SER A 38 -10.73 1.05 7.25
N PRO A 39 -11.75 1.68 6.63
CA PRO A 39 -12.83 2.36 7.37
C PRO A 39 -13.74 1.42 8.18
N ILE A 40 -13.79 0.14 7.81
CA ILE A 40 -14.72 -0.86 8.37
C ILE A 40 -14.00 -2.05 9.02
N PHE A 41 -12.67 -2.02 9.11
CA PHE A 41 -11.86 -3.08 9.69
C PHE A 41 -12.27 -3.41 11.13
N ALA A 42 -12.55 -2.39 11.95
CA ALA A 42 -12.98 -2.60 13.33
C ALA A 42 -14.33 -3.33 13.40
N ILE A 43 -15.22 -3.10 12.44
CA ILE A 43 -16.51 -3.79 12.35
C ILE A 43 -16.28 -5.26 11.96
N PHE A 44 -15.40 -5.53 10.98
CA PHE A 44 -15.01 -6.89 10.61
C PHE A 44 -14.51 -7.68 11.83
N VAL A 45 -13.56 -7.14 12.59
CA VAL A 45 -13.00 -7.86 13.74
C VAL A 45 -13.99 -7.98 14.89
N ALA A 46 -14.74 -6.92 15.20
CA ALA A 46 -15.63 -6.91 16.36
C ALA A 46 -16.93 -7.68 16.15
N GLN A 47 -17.44 -7.74 14.92
CA GLN A 47 -18.76 -8.31 14.60
C GLN A 47 -18.70 -9.47 13.59
N GLY A 48 -17.63 -9.59 12.81
CA GLY A 48 -17.46 -10.64 11.80
C GLY A 48 -16.81 -11.93 12.33
N LEU A 49 -16.33 -11.95 13.58
CA LEU A 49 -15.62 -13.08 14.17
C LEU A 49 -16.33 -13.61 15.42
N SER A 50 -16.15 -14.89 15.71
CA SER A 50 -16.86 -15.58 16.79
C SER A 50 -16.49 -15.06 18.20
N ASP A 51 -15.23 -14.70 18.40
CA ASP A 51 -14.67 -14.12 19.63
C ASP A 51 -14.28 -12.64 19.43
N GLY A 52 -14.92 -11.98 18.47
CA GLY A 52 -14.67 -10.60 18.09
C GLY A 52 -14.99 -9.60 19.20
N SER A 53 -14.16 -8.55 19.30
CA SER A 53 -14.43 -7.38 20.16
C SER A 53 -13.73 -6.12 19.63
N LEU A 54 -14.13 -4.95 20.12
CA LEU A 54 -13.43 -3.70 19.81
C LEU A 54 -12.00 -3.68 20.35
N GLU A 55 -11.77 -4.31 21.50
CA GLU A 55 -10.43 -4.51 22.06
C GLU A 55 -9.58 -5.39 21.15
N ALA A 56 -10.17 -6.45 20.60
CA ALA A 56 -9.51 -7.32 19.63
C ALA A 56 -9.12 -6.56 18.35
N ALA A 57 -9.99 -5.68 17.85
CA ALA A 57 -9.69 -4.84 16.69
C ALA A 57 -8.48 -3.93 16.95
N GLY A 58 -8.44 -3.25 18.11
CA GLY A 58 -7.30 -2.40 18.49
C GLY A 58 -6.01 -3.19 18.70
N THR A 59 -6.13 -4.39 19.29
CA THR A 59 -5.00 -5.31 19.47
C THR A 59 -4.44 -5.78 18.13
N ALA A 60 -5.30 -6.13 17.18
CA ALA A 60 -4.90 -6.54 15.84
C ALA A 60 -4.07 -5.46 15.11
N VAL A 61 -4.51 -4.20 15.18
CA VAL A 61 -3.74 -3.06 14.62
C VAL A 61 -2.40 -2.89 15.34
N THR A 62 -2.37 -3.07 16.65
CA THR A 62 -1.13 -2.97 17.44
C THR A 62 -0.12 -4.06 17.04
N VAL A 63 -0.57 -5.30 16.87
CA VAL A 63 0.27 -6.41 16.39
C VAL A 63 0.87 -6.08 15.03
N TYR A 64 0.06 -5.59 14.10
CA TYR A 64 0.51 -5.11 12.80
C TYR A 64 1.60 -4.04 12.92
N MET A 65 1.38 -3.00 13.74
CA MET A 65 2.31 -1.89 13.88
C MET A 65 3.65 -2.32 14.48
N ILE A 66 3.64 -3.15 15.52
CA ILE A 66 4.87 -3.67 16.14
C ILE A 66 5.66 -4.51 15.13
N ALA A 67 4.99 -5.44 14.44
CA ALA A 67 5.63 -6.27 13.42
C ALA A 67 6.24 -5.42 12.30
N ARG A 68 5.51 -4.39 11.85
CA ARG A 68 5.97 -3.43 10.85
C ARG A 68 7.20 -2.68 11.30
N ILE A 69 7.21 -2.09 12.50
CA ILE A 69 8.36 -1.34 13.02
C ILE A 69 9.63 -2.20 13.02
N LEU A 70 9.54 -3.43 13.55
CA LEU A 70 10.69 -4.33 13.61
C LEU A 70 11.18 -4.70 12.20
N ALA A 71 10.26 -5.05 11.29
CA ALA A 71 10.59 -5.41 9.93
C ALA A 71 11.16 -4.24 9.12
N GLU A 72 10.67 -3.01 9.30
CA GLU A 72 11.20 -1.80 8.64
C GLU A 72 12.64 -1.51 9.07
N LEU A 73 12.94 -1.60 10.37
CA LEU A 73 14.30 -1.37 10.90
C LEU A 73 15.31 -2.39 10.37
N ILE A 74 14.90 -3.66 10.23
CA ILE A 74 15.75 -4.72 9.69
C ILE A 74 15.93 -4.53 8.18
N SER A 75 14.82 -4.37 7.44
CA SER A 75 14.84 -4.26 5.97
C SER A 75 15.58 -3.00 5.51
N GLY A 76 15.41 -1.88 6.21
CA GLY A 76 16.14 -0.65 5.91
C GLY A 76 17.66 -0.80 5.99
N LYS A 77 18.16 -1.59 6.94
CA LYS A 77 19.60 -1.92 7.04
C LYS A 77 20.06 -2.83 5.91
N LEU A 78 19.26 -3.85 5.58
CA LEU A 78 19.57 -4.80 4.50
C LEU A 78 19.59 -4.13 3.12
N LEU A 79 18.77 -3.10 2.92
CA LEU A 79 18.57 -2.45 1.62
C LEU A 79 19.53 -1.29 1.33
N LYS A 80 20.30 -0.82 2.32
CA LYS A 80 21.12 0.40 2.24
C LYS A 80 21.98 0.47 0.97
N ASP A 81 22.74 -0.59 0.71
CA ASP A 81 23.72 -0.66 -0.39
C ASP A 81 23.29 -1.64 -1.50
N THR A 82 21.97 -1.86 -1.64
CA THR A 82 21.40 -2.75 -2.65
C THR A 82 21.08 -2.04 -3.96
N LYS A 83 21.14 -2.79 -5.07
CA LYS A 83 20.75 -2.33 -6.40
C LYS A 83 19.24 -2.08 -6.49
N ASP A 84 18.82 -1.31 -7.49
CA ASP A 84 17.39 -1.00 -7.68
C ASP A 84 16.60 -2.24 -8.10
N SER A 85 17.18 -3.10 -8.95
CA SER A 85 16.65 -4.44 -9.25
C SER A 85 16.32 -5.27 -8.01
N ALA A 86 17.18 -5.25 -6.98
CA ALA A 86 16.88 -5.90 -5.71
C ALA A 86 15.71 -5.20 -4.99
N LYS A 87 15.72 -3.86 -4.89
CA LYS A 87 14.65 -3.10 -4.23
C LYS A 87 13.27 -3.33 -4.88
N PHE A 88 13.21 -3.52 -6.20
CA PHE A 88 11.95 -3.93 -6.86
C PHE A 88 11.47 -5.29 -6.38
N TRP A 89 12.36 -6.28 -6.25
CA TRP A 89 12.01 -7.58 -5.69
C TRP A 89 11.51 -7.50 -4.25
N TYR A 90 12.19 -6.76 -3.37
CA TYR A 90 11.74 -6.57 -1.99
C TYR A 90 10.37 -5.88 -1.94
N SER A 91 10.13 -4.90 -2.82
CA SER A 91 8.84 -4.24 -2.95
C SER A 91 7.73 -5.22 -3.35
N ILE A 92 7.97 -6.05 -4.38
CA ILE A 92 7.01 -7.05 -4.86
C ILE A 92 6.73 -8.09 -3.78
N ILE A 93 7.76 -8.66 -3.16
CA ILE A 93 7.61 -9.68 -2.12
C ILE A 93 6.78 -9.14 -0.96
N GLY A 94 7.12 -7.95 -0.45
CA GLY A 94 6.38 -7.35 0.65
C GLY A 94 4.93 -7.03 0.29
N VAL A 95 4.66 -6.50 -0.90
CA VAL A 95 3.28 -6.23 -1.37
C VAL A 95 2.47 -7.53 -1.53
N VAL A 96 3.07 -8.59 -2.07
CA VAL A 96 2.41 -9.91 -2.18
C VAL A 96 2.09 -10.46 -0.80
N VAL A 97 3.01 -10.37 0.16
CA VAL A 97 2.76 -10.80 1.55
C VAL A 97 1.59 -10.04 2.17
N VAL A 98 1.52 -8.72 1.98
CA VAL A 98 0.38 -7.91 2.46
C VAL A 98 -0.92 -8.36 1.80
N GLY A 99 -0.95 -8.50 0.47
CA GLY A 99 -2.16 -8.91 -0.25
C GLY A 99 -2.64 -10.31 0.15
N LEU A 100 -1.72 -11.27 0.32
CA LEU A 100 -2.04 -12.61 0.82
C LEU A 100 -2.57 -12.56 2.26
N GLY A 101 -2.09 -11.63 3.09
CA GLY A 101 -2.65 -11.42 4.43
C GLY A 101 -4.11 -10.98 4.40
N TYR A 102 -4.46 -10.08 3.49
CA TYR A 102 -5.84 -9.66 3.28
C TYR A 102 -6.72 -10.79 2.73
N VAL A 103 -6.26 -11.52 1.72
CA VAL A 103 -6.98 -12.71 1.21
C VAL A 103 -7.14 -13.75 2.31
N GLY A 104 -6.10 -14.01 3.10
CA GLY A 104 -6.13 -14.98 4.20
C GLY A 104 -7.16 -14.64 5.28
N MET A 105 -7.37 -13.34 5.55
CA MET A 105 -8.37 -12.90 6.53
C MET A 105 -9.80 -13.24 6.10
N ALA A 106 -10.06 -13.46 4.81
CA ALA A 106 -11.40 -13.84 4.33
C ALA A 106 -11.84 -15.25 4.79
N PHE A 107 -10.91 -16.05 5.34
CA PHE A 107 -11.16 -17.45 5.69
C PHE A 107 -11.03 -17.72 7.19
N VAL A 108 -11.01 -16.68 8.02
CA VAL A 108 -10.83 -16.81 9.47
C VAL A 108 -12.14 -16.67 10.22
N SER A 109 -12.33 -17.48 11.26
CA SER A 109 -13.52 -17.40 12.14
C SER A 109 -13.22 -16.89 13.54
N TYR A 110 -11.92 -16.82 13.91
CA TYR A 110 -11.45 -16.46 15.25
C TYR A 110 -10.37 -15.39 15.20
N VAL A 111 -10.36 -14.51 16.20
CA VAL A 111 -9.47 -13.35 16.33
C VAL A 111 -7.99 -13.74 16.33
N VAL A 112 -7.62 -14.88 16.91
CA VAL A 112 -6.21 -15.34 16.96
C VAL A 112 -5.57 -15.43 15.58
N TRP A 113 -6.35 -15.83 14.57
CA TRP A 113 -5.87 -15.93 13.19
C TRP A 113 -5.73 -14.54 12.54
N VAL A 114 -6.58 -13.59 12.92
CA VAL A 114 -6.41 -12.18 12.51
C VAL A 114 -5.11 -11.62 13.07
N TYR A 115 -4.74 -11.91 14.33
CA TYR A 115 -3.45 -11.47 14.88
C TYR A 115 -2.27 -12.04 14.11
N ALA A 116 -2.30 -13.34 13.77
CA ALA A 116 -1.25 -13.96 12.97
C ALA A 116 -1.13 -13.32 11.57
N LEU A 117 -2.26 -13.05 10.91
CA LEU A 117 -2.28 -12.40 9.60
C LEU A 117 -1.87 -10.93 9.67
N GLN A 118 -2.25 -10.18 10.71
CA GLN A 118 -1.82 -8.80 10.93
C GLN A 118 -0.31 -8.71 11.22
N PHE A 119 0.24 -9.67 11.96
CA PHE A 119 1.68 -9.81 12.15
C PHE A 119 2.39 -10.01 10.80
N MET A 120 1.89 -10.93 9.97
CA MET A 120 2.41 -11.17 8.62
C MET A 120 2.29 -9.95 7.71
N ILE A 121 1.15 -9.24 7.74
CA ILE A 121 0.93 -7.98 7.01
C ILE A 121 1.94 -6.93 7.46
N GLY A 122 2.18 -6.81 8.77
CA GLY A 122 3.18 -5.89 9.31
C GLY A 122 4.57 -6.16 8.76
N ILE A 123 4.98 -7.44 8.71
CA ILE A 123 6.24 -7.85 8.08
C ILE A 123 6.26 -7.47 6.59
N GLY A 124 5.20 -7.76 5.84
CA GLY A 124 5.10 -7.42 4.42
C GLY A 124 5.26 -5.92 4.17
N PHE A 125 4.59 -5.08 4.97
CA PHE A 125 4.79 -3.62 4.95
C PHE A 125 6.22 -3.23 5.28
N GLY A 126 6.83 -3.86 6.28
CA GLY A 126 8.16 -3.50 6.71
C GLY A 126 9.28 -3.91 5.74
N ILE A 127 9.02 -4.89 4.89
CA ILE A 127 9.88 -5.25 3.75
C ILE A 127 9.66 -4.26 2.60
N ALA A 128 8.40 -4.01 2.22
CA ALA A 128 8.09 -3.22 1.04
C ALA A 128 8.42 -1.73 1.21
N SER A 129 8.07 -1.12 2.34
CA SER A 129 8.11 0.35 2.48
C SER A 129 9.52 0.93 2.32
N PRO A 130 10.57 0.41 2.98
CA PRO A 130 11.91 0.95 2.82
C PRO A 130 12.45 0.79 1.38
N ALA A 131 12.11 -0.31 0.70
CA ALA A 131 12.50 -0.56 -0.67
C ALA A 131 11.85 0.44 -1.64
N LYS A 132 10.51 0.59 -1.53
CA LYS A 132 9.71 1.50 -2.34
C LYS A 132 10.14 2.96 -2.12
N TYR A 133 10.31 3.40 -0.87
CA TYR A 133 10.74 4.77 -0.57
C TYR A 133 12.16 5.06 -1.05
N SER A 134 13.07 4.09 -0.97
CA SER A 134 14.42 4.24 -1.52
C SER A 134 14.40 4.39 -3.04
N LEU A 135 13.60 3.57 -3.74
CA LEU A 135 13.41 3.68 -5.19
C LEU A 135 12.84 5.04 -5.58
N PHE A 136 11.76 5.47 -4.94
CA PHE A 136 11.13 6.76 -5.25
C PHE A 136 12.10 7.91 -5.05
N SER A 137 12.71 8.01 -3.87
CA SER A 137 13.57 9.13 -3.50
C SER A 137 14.82 9.24 -4.37
N ARG A 138 15.37 8.11 -4.84
CA ARG A 138 16.55 8.09 -5.73
C ARG A 138 16.24 8.52 -7.17
N HIS A 139 14.98 8.42 -7.59
CA HIS A 139 14.56 8.64 -8.98
C HIS A 139 13.70 9.90 -9.17
N LEU A 140 13.42 10.64 -8.09
CA LEU A 140 12.78 11.95 -8.16
C LEU A 140 13.56 12.87 -9.10
N ASP A 141 12.82 13.58 -9.96
CA ASP A 141 13.40 14.57 -10.84
C ASP A 141 13.83 15.80 -10.05
N LYS A 142 15.11 16.19 -10.19
CA LYS A 142 15.67 17.36 -9.49
C LYS A 142 14.86 18.63 -9.80
N GLY A 143 14.43 19.32 -8.74
CA GLY A 143 13.62 20.55 -8.83
C GLY A 143 12.13 20.32 -9.12
N LYS A 144 11.67 19.07 -9.18
CA LYS A 144 10.25 18.70 -9.34
C LYS A 144 9.71 17.89 -8.16
N GLU A 145 10.49 17.72 -7.09
CA GLU A 145 10.20 16.82 -5.98
C GLU A 145 8.82 17.11 -5.38
N SER A 146 8.51 18.38 -5.12
CA SER A 146 7.20 18.79 -4.58
C SER A 146 6.04 18.49 -5.54
N SER A 147 6.24 18.67 -6.84
CA SER A 147 5.22 18.37 -7.85
C SER A 147 4.99 16.87 -7.99
N GLU A 148 6.06 16.07 -7.98
CA GLU A 148 5.97 14.60 -8.06
C GLU A 148 5.31 14.00 -6.81
N TRP A 149 5.62 14.52 -5.61
CA TRP A 149 4.88 14.19 -4.38
C TRP A 149 3.41 14.62 -4.43
N SER A 150 3.11 15.79 -5.01
CA SER A 150 1.72 16.25 -5.16
C SER A 150 0.91 15.35 -6.11
N ILE A 151 1.53 14.87 -7.20
CA ILE A 151 0.91 13.92 -8.13
C ILE A 151 0.71 12.57 -7.46
N TYR A 152 1.71 12.10 -6.70
CA TYR A 152 1.61 10.91 -5.87
C TYR A 152 0.41 10.97 -4.92
N ASP A 153 0.29 12.03 -4.13
CA ASP A 153 -0.79 12.21 -3.16
C ASP A 153 -2.15 12.25 -3.88
N ALA A 154 -2.27 13.05 -4.94
CA ALA A 154 -3.51 13.16 -5.70
C ALA A 154 -3.97 11.80 -6.26
N ALA A 155 -3.05 10.99 -6.78
CA ALA A 155 -3.36 9.68 -7.33
C ALA A 155 -3.83 8.70 -6.23
N ILE A 156 -3.12 8.66 -5.11
CA ILE A 156 -3.46 7.76 -3.99
C ILE A 156 -4.78 8.14 -3.35
N TYR A 157 -4.99 9.42 -3.03
CA TYR A 157 -6.24 9.84 -2.40
C TYR A 157 -7.44 9.67 -3.34
N ALA A 158 -7.25 9.83 -4.66
CA ALA A 158 -8.30 9.50 -5.62
C ALA A 158 -8.64 8.00 -5.59
N GLY A 159 -7.62 7.13 -5.58
CA GLY A 159 -7.82 5.67 -5.45
C GLY A 159 -8.52 5.29 -4.14
N MET A 160 -8.04 5.83 -3.02
CA MET A 160 -8.60 5.62 -1.68
C MET A 160 -10.04 6.13 -1.57
N ALA A 161 -10.36 7.30 -2.12
CA ALA A 161 -11.72 7.85 -2.07
C ALA A 161 -12.71 6.96 -2.81
N CYS A 162 -12.34 6.46 -3.99
CA CYS A 162 -13.16 5.52 -4.75
C CYS A 162 -13.40 4.22 -3.97
N THR A 163 -12.35 3.66 -3.35
CA THR A 163 -12.46 2.38 -2.66
C THR A 163 -13.06 2.45 -1.27
N ALA A 164 -12.98 3.57 -0.55
CA ALA A 164 -13.64 3.71 0.75
C ALA A 164 -15.16 3.49 0.63
N MET A 165 -15.78 4.14 -0.36
CA MET A 165 -17.21 3.99 -0.64
C MET A 165 -17.54 2.57 -1.11
N LEU A 166 -16.76 2.04 -2.07
CA LEU A 166 -16.98 0.70 -2.60
C LEU A 166 -16.80 -0.38 -1.53
N GLY A 167 -15.87 -0.20 -0.60
CA GLY A 167 -15.61 -1.15 0.47
C GLY A 167 -16.81 -1.36 1.38
N GLY A 168 -17.43 -0.25 1.81
CA GLY A 168 -18.67 -0.30 2.59
C GLY A 168 -19.83 -0.96 1.83
N PHE A 169 -20.00 -0.64 0.54
CA PHE A 169 -21.01 -1.26 -0.32
C PHE A 169 -20.78 -2.78 -0.47
N ILE A 170 -19.55 -3.20 -0.76
CA ILE A 170 -19.22 -4.62 -0.94
C ILE A 170 -19.46 -5.40 0.35
N ALA A 171 -19.01 -4.88 1.50
CA ALA A 171 -19.25 -5.52 2.79
C ALA A 171 -20.74 -5.67 3.11
N ASN A 172 -21.55 -4.64 2.83
CA ASN A 172 -22.98 -4.66 3.14
C ASN A 172 -23.76 -5.66 2.27
N GLU A 173 -23.50 -5.67 0.97
CA GLU A 173 -24.28 -6.48 0.02
C GLU A 173 -23.73 -7.91 -0.16
N TYR A 174 -22.42 -8.09 -0.03
CA TYR A 174 -21.74 -9.35 -0.35
C TYR A 174 -20.90 -9.93 0.80
N GLY A 175 -20.79 -9.22 1.92
CA GLY A 175 -20.05 -9.68 3.10
C GLY A 175 -18.54 -9.36 3.09
N PHE A 176 -17.90 -9.62 4.23
CA PHE A 176 -16.49 -9.32 4.45
C PHE A 176 -15.54 -10.22 3.66
N ASP A 177 -15.93 -11.46 3.35
CA ASP A 177 -15.07 -12.41 2.64
C ASP A 177 -14.74 -11.91 1.23
N LEU A 178 -15.76 -11.48 0.47
CA LEU A 178 -15.55 -10.92 -0.87
C LEU A 178 -14.75 -9.61 -0.81
N LEU A 179 -15.03 -8.77 0.19
CA LEU A 179 -14.28 -7.53 0.41
C LEU A 179 -12.78 -7.80 0.64
N LEU A 180 -12.46 -8.77 1.49
CA LEU A 180 -11.08 -9.12 1.85
C LEU A 180 -10.32 -9.73 0.68
N ILE A 181 -10.97 -10.62 -0.08
CA ILE A 181 -10.42 -11.19 -1.31
C ILE A 181 -10.14 -10.09 -2.33
N THR A 182 -11.12 -9.21 -2.59
CA THR A 182 -10.96 -8.11 -3.56
C THR A 182 -9.88 -7.12 -3.12
N SER A 183 -9.83 -6.77 -1.82
CA SER A 183 -8.77 -5.95 -1.24
C SER A 183 -7.39 -6.55 -1.47
N GLY A 184 -7.20 -7.83 -1.15
CA GLY A 184 -5.93 -8.51 -1.35
C GLY A 184 -5.52 -8.60 -2.83
N ILE A 185 -6.45 -8.87 -3.74
CA ILE A 185 -6.19 -8.88 -5.18
C ILE A 185 -5.75 -7.50 -5.68
N VAL A 186 -6.48 -6.43 -5.30
CA VAL A 186 -6.14 -5.05 -5.71
C VAL A 186 -4.76 -4.64 -5.19
N ILE A 187 -4.40 -5.04 -3.97
CA ILE A 187 -3.05 -4.83 -3.43
C ILE A 187 -1.99 -5.53 -4.30
N ILE A 188 -2.21 -6.80 -4.67
CA ILE A 188 -1.28 -7.59 -5.49
C ILE A 188 -1.13 -7.01 -6.91
N LEU A 189 -2.21 -6.45 -7.48
CA LEU A 189 -2.12 -5.74 -8.77
C LEU A 189 -1.15 -4.55 -8.73
N GLY A 190 -0.89 -3.99 -7.54
CA GLY A 190 0.15 -2.98 -7.32
C GLY A 190 1.56 -3.46 -7.68
N CYS A 191 1.81 -4.76 -7.79
CA CYS A 191 3.11 -5.31 -8.23
C CYS A 191 3.35 -5.16 -9.74
N ILE A 192 2.31 -5.02 -10.57
CA ILE A 192 2.42 -5.03 -12.04
C ILE A 192 3.38 -3.95 -12.55
N PRO A 193 3.31 -2.68 -12.08
CA PRO A 193 4.27 -1.65 -12.51
C PRO A 193 5.72 -1.99 -12.19
N TYR A 194 5.99 -2.63 -11.05
CA TYR A 194 7.36 -3.00 -10.66
C TYR A 194 7.90 -4.19 -11.47
N ALA A 195 7.04 -5.13 -11.88
CA ALA A 195 7.45 -6.29 -12.66
C ALA A 195 8.17 -5.91 -13.97
N LEU A 196 7.86 -4.74 -14.53
CA LEU A 196 8.52 -4.22 -15.74
C LEU A 196 10.00 -3.88 -15.54
N PHE A 197 10.41 -3.53 -14.31
CA PHE A 197 11.77 -3.08 -13.99
C PHE A 197 12.61 -4.13 -13.28
N VAL A 198 12.02 -5.28 -12.96
CA VAL A 198 12.71 -6.41 -12.30
C VAL A 198 13.78 -7.04 -13.20
N PHE A 199 13.54 -7.07 -14.50
CA PHE A 199 14.43 -7.69 -15.50
C PHE A 199 15.25 -6.68 -16.29
N ASP A 200 15.02 -5.39 -16.07
CA ASP A 200 15.82 -4.36 -16.71
C ASP A 200 17.22 -4.39 -16.08
N LYS A 201 18.23 -4.65 -16.91
CA LYS A 201 19.61 -4.72 -16.44
C LYS A 201 20.11 -3.31 -16.19
N ASP A 202 20.36 -2.99 -14.92
CA ASP A 202 21.18 -1.85 -14.48
C ASP A 202 22.55 -1.84 -15.21
#